data_AF-A0A1M7RKY6-F1
#
_entry.id   AF-A0A1M7RKY6-F1
#
_cell.length_a   1.000
_cell.length_b   1.000
_cell.length_c   1.000
_cell.angle_alpha   90.00
_cell.angle_beta   90.00
_cell.angle_gamma   90.00
#
_symmetry.space_group_name_H-M   'P 1'
#
loop_
_entity.id
_entity.type
_entity.pdbx_description
1 polymer ?
#
loop_
_entity_poly.entity_id
_entity_poly.type
_entity_poly.pdbx_seq_one_letter_code
_entity_poly.pdbx_strand_id
1 'polypeptide(L)' 'MVCSCCGEWAIEPVVLDGVPRLRLSCRGYLVGYYTAPETIAAELRRQGGPDLADFRGVQASAR' A
#
# COMPACT_ATOMS: atom_id res chain seq x y z
N MET A 1 -2.45 10.96 -3.19
CA MET A 1 -3.10 10.99 -1.86
C MET A 1 -2.03 11.02 -0.79
N VAL A 2 -2.25 11.80 0.27
CA VAL A 2 -1.20 12.33 1.14
C VAL A 2 -1.13 11.50 2.44
N CYS A 3 -0.01 10.82 2.77
CA CYS A 3 0.18 10.29 4.15
C CYS A 3 -0.02 11.42 5.16
N SER A 4 -0.80 11.19 6.22
CA SER A 4 -0.88 12.07 7.39
C SER A 4 0.50 12.34 8.04
N CYS A 5 1.43 11.40 7.89
CA CYS A 5 2.82 11.52 8.29
C CYS A 5 3.69 12.34 7.31
N CYS A 6 3.40 12.34 5.99
CA CYS A 6 4.30 12.94 5.00
C CYS A 6 3.90 12.98 3.51
N GLY A 7 2.74 12.47 3.10
CA GLY A 7 2.27 12.67 1.73
C GLY A 7 2.41 11.56 0.70
N GLU A 8 3.15 10.48 0.95
CA GLU A 8 3.43 9.49 -0.11
C GLU A 8 3.29 8.06 0.40
N TRP A 9 2.15 7.44 0.14
CA TRP A 9 1.97 5.99 0.26
C TRP A 9 1.86 5.36 -1.12
N ALA A 10 2.50 4.21 -1.30
CA ALA A 10 2.40 3.40 -2.52
C ALA A 10 2.11 1.94 -2.19
N ILE A 11 1.21 1.32 -2.95
CA ILE A 11 0.96 -0.11 -2.92
C ILE A 11 1.24 -0.65 -4.31
N GLU A 12 2.18 -1.58 -4.42
CA GLU A 12 2.60 -2.18 -5.69
C GLU A 12 2.50 -3.70 -5.63
N PRO A 13 1.96 -4.36 -6.66
CA PRO A 13 2.06 -5.80 -6.77
C PRO A 13 3.52 -6.20 -7.04
N VAL A 14 4.01 -7.17 -6.29
CA VAL A 14 5.36 -7.73 -6.44
C VAL A 14 5.31 -9.24 -6.35
N VAL A 15 6.23 -9.92 -7.02
CA VAL A 15 6.43 -11.37 -6.85
C VAL A 15 7.73 -11.58 -6.09
N LEU A 16 7.65 -12.20 -4.93
CA LEU A 16 8.79 -12.53 -4.09
C LEU A 16 8.84 -14.04 -3.90
N ASP A 17 9.94 -14.67 -4.27
CA ASP A 17 10.13 -16.14 -4.19
C ASP A 17 9.01 -16.94 -4.88
N GLY A 18 8.49 -16.43 -6.00
CA GLY A 18 7.36 -17.04 -6.74
C GLY A 18 5.98 -16.82 -6.11
N VAL A 19 5.88 -16.10 -4.99
CA VAL A 19 4.63 -15.80 -4.30
C VAL A 19 4.20 -14.36 -4.60
N PRO A 20 2.98 -14.14 -5.12
CA PRO A 20 2.44 -12.79 -5.33
C PRO A 20 2.17 -12.13 -3.98
N ARG A 21 2.67 -10.90 -3.83
CA ARG A 21 2.55 -10.06 -2.65
C ARG A 21 2.28 -8.62 -3.08
N LEU A 22 1.89 -7.81 -2.11
CA LEU A 22 1.70 -6.38 -2.22
C LEU A 22 2.78 -5.70 -1.38
N ARG A 23 3.60 -4.89 -2.02
CA ARG A 23 4.60 -4.03 -1.39
C ARG A 23 3.92 -2.75 -0.93
N LEU A 24 4.01 -2.45 0.36
CA LEU A 24 3.63 -1.16 0.92
C LEU A 24 4.88 -0.31 1.12
N SER A 25 4.88 0.91 0.58
CA SER A 25 5.98 1.86 0.70
C SER A 25 5.48 3.21 1.21
N CYS A 26 6.28 3.89 2.02
CA CYS A 26 6.03 5.25 2.49
C CYS A 26 7.27 6.12 2.21
N ARG A 27 7.14 7.22 1.45
CA ARG A 27 8.29 8.04 0.98
C ARG A 27 9.39 7.23 0.26
N GLY A 28 9.01 6.18 -0.49
CA GLY A 28 9.95 5.27 -1.13
C GLY A 28 10.67 4.30 -0.19
N TYR A 29 10.43 4.37 1.13
CA TYR A 29 10.93 3.38 2.09
C TYR A 29 9.95 2.20 2.18
N LEU A 30 10.49 0.99 2.21
CA LEU A 30 9.71 -0.22 2.40
C LEU A 30 9.11 -0.23 3.81
N VAL A 31 7.78 -0.37 3.87
CA VAL A 31 7.05 -0.61 5.12
C VAL A 31 6.90 -2.11 5.34
N GLY A 32 6.49 -2.84 4.29
CA GLY A 32 6.31 -4.29 4.38
C GLY A 32 5.77 -4.94 3.12
N TYR A 33 5.71 -6.27 3.17
CA TYR A 33 5.10 -7.10 2.14
C TYR A 33 3.92 -7.87 2.72
N TYR A 34 2.84 -7.91 1.95
CA TYR A 34 1.56 -8.44 2.40
C TYR A 34 0.97 -9.35 1.34
N THR A 35 0.43 -10.49 1.74
CA THR A 35 -0.23 -11.42 0.80
C THR A 35 -1.72 -11.12 0.64
N ALA A 36 -2.30 -10.35 1.57
CA ALA A 36 -3.74 -10.13 1.64
C ALA A 36 -4.06 -8.62 1.77
N PRO A 37 -4.95 -8.06 0.95
CA PRO A 37 -5.31 -6.64 1.01
C PRO A 37 -5.76 -6.17 2.40
N GLU A 38 -6.51 -7.00 3.14
CA GLU A 38 -6.99 -6.71 4.48
C GLU A 38 -5.85 -6.45 5.48
N THR A 39 -4.70 -7.11 5.31
CA THR A 39 -3.53 -6.90 6.17
C THR A 39 -2.86 -5.56 5.91
N ILE A 40 -2.87 -5.08 4.65
CA ILE A 40 -2.43 -3.72 4.32
C ILE A 40 -3.38 -2.69 4.93
N ALA A 41 -4.69 -2.95 4.94
CA ALA A 41 -5.66 -2.03 5.54
C ALA A 41 -5.39 -1.81 7.02
N ALA A 42 -5.11 -2.90 7.74
CA ALA A 42 -4.77 -2.86 9.16
C ALA A 42 -3.47 -2.08 9.39
N GLU A 43 -2.44 -2.30 8.57
CA GLU A 43 -1.17 -1.56 8.68
C GLU A 43 -1.35 -0.07 8.41
N LEU A 44 -2.06 0.29 7.34
CA LEU A 44 -2.35 1.68 7.00
C LEU A 44 -3.06 2.37 8.17
N ARG A 45 -4.10 1.75 8.75
CA ARG A 45 -4.79 2.30 9.93
C ARG A 45 -3.85 2.47 11.12
N ARG A 46 -2.97 1.48 11.38
CA ARG A 46 -1.98 1.54 12.47
C ARG A 46 -1.04 2.73 12.33
N GLN A 47 -0.66 3.08 11.10
CA GLN A 47 0.26 4.18 10.81
C GLN A 47 -0.44 5.51 10.50
N GLY A 48 -1.77 5.57 10.62
CA GLY A 48 -2.57 6.75 10.25
C GLY A 48 -2.59 7.03 8.75
N GLY A 49 -2.23 6.05 7.91
CA GLY A 49 -2.30 6.12 6.46
C GLY A 49 -3.75 6.16 5.93
N PRO A 50 -3.92 6.39 4.61
CA PRO A 50 -5.22 6.46 3.97
C PRO A 50 -5.95 5.12 3.98
N ASP A 51 -7.28 5.14 3.77
CA ASP A 51 -8.07 3.92 3.79
C ASP A 51 -7.87 3.13 2.47
N LEU A 52 -8.16 1.84 2.49
CA LEU A 52 -7.81 0.98 1.33
C LEU A 52 -8.61 1.32 0.06
N ALA A 53 -9.79 1.95 0.23
CA ALA A 53 -10.62 2.46 -0.85
C ALA A 53 -9.91 3.53 -1.69
N ASP A 54 -9.05 4.33 -1.06
CA ASP A 54 -8.29 5.40 -1.70
C ASP A 54 -7.27 4.85 -2.72
N PHE A 55 -6.71 3.65 -2.47
CA PHE A 55 -5.78 2.98 -3.39
C PHE A 55 -6.48 2.25 -4.54
N ARG A 56 -7.70 1.74 -4.33
CA ARG A 56 -8.47 1.09 -5.40
C ARG A 56 -8.80 2.06 -6.54
N GLY A 57 -9.02 3.34 -6.22
CA GLY A 57 -9.19 4.39 -7.23
C GLY A 57 -7.94 4.63 -8.09
N VAL A 58 -6.74 4.46 -7.52
CA VAL A 58 -5.47 4.66 -8.24
C VAL A 58 -5.17 3.50 -9.20
N GLN A 59 -5.51 2.25 -8.84
CA GLN A 59 -5.38 1.11 -9.78
C GLN A 59 -6.35 1.20 -10.96
N ALA A 60 -7.57 1.71 -10.76
CA ALA A 60 -8.54 1.87 -11.84
C ALA A 60 -8.20 3.01 -12.81
N SER A 61 -7.38 3.99 -12.37
CA SER A 61 -7.01 5.17 -13.14
C SER A 61 -5.59 5.10 -13.72
N ALA A 62 -4.95 3.93 -13.71
CA ALA A 62 -3.77 3.64 -14.52
C ALA A 62 -4.23 3.05 -15.86
N ARG A 63 -4.82 3.89 -16.71
CA ARG A 63 -5.17 3.55 -18.10
C ARG A 63 -4.75 4.68 -19.03
#